data_AF-A0A418N4Y0-F1
#
_entry.id   AF-A0A418N4Y0-F1
#
_cell.length_a   1.000
_cell.length_b   1.000
_cell.length_c   1.000
_cell.angle_alpha   90.00
_cell.angle_beta   90.00
_cell.angle_gamma   90.00
#
_symmetry.space_group_name_H-M   'P 1'
#
loop_
_entity.id
_entity.type
_entity.pdbx_description
1 polymer ?
#
loop_
_entity_poly.entity_id
_entity_poly.type
_entity_poly.pdbx_seq_one_letter_code
_entity_poly.pdbx_strand_id
1 'polypeptide(L)'
;MKKMILMLIIFFCCSCNAQQKKAVKECYKTSWAKWIENELPESICVSKNEMIYHLFDEFDFNNDGLIDVAIKLGNKDRKNGDLRKLCIYQKVNDSTFTKFREFDNIYPLWFEDYHPDVKVNDPKLDSIKEYYEMGDPLKDIDLVDNKIMLVLKEDAVTECLITFTYSNEKKDWLLTTYVEYNFHNNTKNPYPTDKIGTSISEFSYIKYLNGEY
;
A
#
# COMPACT_ATOMS: atom_id res chain seq x y z
N MET A 1 8.21 65.53 -9.32
CA MET A 1 9.05 64.55 -10.06
C MET A 1 9.77 63.52 -9.16
N LYS A 2 10.34 63.88 -7.99
CA LYS A 2 11.02 62.90 -7.10
C LYS A 2 10.13 61.79 -6.50
N LYS A 3 8.81 62.00 -6.37
CA LYS A 3 7.87 60.99 -5.86
C LYS A 3 7.48 59.89 -6.88
N MET A 4 7.62 60.14 -8.18
CA MET A 4 7.27 59.16 -9.22
C MET A 4 8.36 58.10 -9.44
N ILE A 5 9.62 58.44 -9.15
CA ILE A 5 10.76 57.52 -9.31
C ILE A 5 10.78 56.46 -8.20
N LEU A 6 10.31 56.81 -6.99
CA LEU A 6 10.30 55.88 -5.86
C LEU A 6 9.23 54.78 -6.00
N MET A 7 8.13 55.06 -6.69
CA MET A 7 7.04 54.07 -6.92
C MET A 7 7.42 53.01 -7.97
N LEU A 8 8.27 53.35 -8.93
CA LEU A 8 8.73 52.43 -9.98
C LEU A 8 9.75 51.40 -9.46
N ILE A 9 10.55 51.77 -8.45
CA ILE A 9 11.54 50.87 -7.83
C ILE A 9 10.84 49.82 -6.94
N ILE A 10 9.72 50.17 -6.30
CA ILE A 10 8.95 49.22 -5.48
C ILE A 10 8.24 48.17 -6.35
N PHE A 11 7.80 48.53 -7.56
CA PHE A 11 7.18 47.56 -8.49
C PHE A 11 8.20 46.56 -9.06
N PHE A 12 9.46 46.95 -9.24
CA PHE A 12 10.51 46.04 -9.73
C PHE A 12 11.01 45.04 -8.68
N CYS A 13 10.95 45.37 -7.39
CA CYS A 13 11.36 44.46 -6.32
C CYS A 13 10.33 43.36 -6.02
N CYS A 14 9.06 43.53 -6.39
CA CYS A 14 8.02 42.50 -6.20
C CYS A 14 7.97 41.47 -7.34
N SER A 15 8.68 41.68 -8.45
CA SER A 15 8.62 40.79 -9.62
C SER A 15 9.62 39.62 -9.60
N CYS A 16 10.59 39.61 -8.68
CA CYS A 16 11.67 38.61 -8.67
C CYS A 16 11.40 37.35 -7.82
N ASN A 17 10.28 37.26 -7.09
CA ASN A 17 10.00 36.10 -6.22
C ASN A 17 8.97 35.11 -6.79
N ALA A 18 8.43 35.32 -7.99
CA ALA A 18 7.41 34.44 -8.58
C ALA A 18 7.97 33.24 -9.39
N GLN A 19 9.29 33.15 -9.56
CA GLN A 19 9.96 31.99 -10.15
C GLN A 19 10.78 31.24 -9.07
N GLN A 20 10.15 30.87 -7.96
CA GLN A 20 10.59 29.64 -7.31
C GLN A 20 10.35 28.53 -8.33
N LYS A 21 11.42 28.12 -9.03
CA LYS A 21 11.44 26.90 -9.84
C LYS A 21 10.77 25.83 -9.00
N LYS A 22 9.54 25.47 -9.36
CA LYS A 22 8.84 24.30 -8.84
C LYS A 22 9.83 23.18 -9.06
N ALA A 23 10.47 22.69 -8.00
CA ALA A 23 11.45 21.62 -8.12
C ALA A 23 10.78 20.54 -8.95
N VAL A 24 11.32 20.26 -10.14
CA VAL A 24 10.78 19.20 -10.98
C VAL A 24 10.97 17.95 -10.15
N LYS A 25 9.87 17.46 -9.56
CA LYS A 25 9.89 16.23 -8.78
C LYS A 25 10.28 15.16 -9.78
N GLU A 26 11.49 14.64 -9.66
CA GLU A 26 11.96 13.56 -10.51
C GLU A 26 10.94 12.42 -10.44
N CYS A 27 10.41 12.05 -11.60
CA CYS A 27 9.39 11.02 -11.72
C CYS A 27 10.07 9.73 -12.16
N TYR A 28 10.08 8.74 -11.27
CA TYR A 28 10.55 7.40 -11.60
C TYR A 28 9.34 6.46 -11.71
N LYS A 29 9.43 5.48 -12.62
CA LYS A 29 8.43 4.40 -12.77
C LYS A 29 9.04 3.01 -12.58
N THR A 30 10.26 2.93 -12.05
CA THR A 30 11.03 1.69 -11.93
C THR A 30 10.18 0.55 -11.37
N SER A 31 10.03 -0.53 -12.15
CA SER A 31 9.26 -1.70 -11.75
C SER A 31 10.10 -2.97 -11.79
N TRP A 32 9.59 -4.01 -11.12
CA TRP A 32 10.13 -5.37 -11.19
C TRP A 32 9.94 -5.97 -12.58
N ALA A 33 8.84 -5.63 -13.26
CA ALA A 33 8.50 -6.14 -14.58
C ALA A 33 8.17 -4.98 -15.53
N LYS A 34 8.82 -4.96 -16.70
CA LYS A 34 8.77 -3.84 -17.65
C LYS A 34 7.37 -3.52 -18.18
N TRP A 35 6.46 -4.51 -18.22
CA TRP A 35 5.08 -4.27 -18.66
C TRP A 35 4.34 -3.29 -17.72
N ILE A 36 4.60 -3.35 -16.41
CA ILE A 36 4.04 -2.42 -15.42
C ILE A 36 4.41 -0.98 -15.78
N GLU A 37 5.66 -0.73 -16.17
CA GLU A 37 6.11 0.61 -16.55
C GLU A 37 5.33 1.20 -17.75
N ASN A 38 4.87 0.32 -18.66
CA ASN A 38 4.12 0.72 -19.84
C ASN A 38 2.64 0.99 -19.52
N GLU A 39 2.07 0.26 -18.56
CA GLU A 39 0.67 0.39 -18.15
C GLU A 39 0.47 1.48 -17.09
N LEU A 40 1.51 1.80 -16.32
CA LEU A 40 1.43 2.78 -15.26
C LEU A 40 1.16 4.19 -15.82
N PRO A 41 0.11 4.90 -15.35
CA PRO A 41 -0.19 6.27 -15.75
C PRO A 41 1.00 7.23 -15.55
N GLU A 42 1.13 8.25 -16.42
CA GLU A 42 2.20 9.26 -16.34
C GLU A 42 2.21 10.04 -15.02
N SER A 43 1.04 10.24 -14.40
CA SER A 43 0.91 10.95 -13.13
C SER A 43 1.40 10.14 -11.92
N ILE A 44 1.60 8.83 -12.05
CA ILE A 44 2.09 7.99 -10.96
C ILE A 44 3.61 7.90 -11.03
N CYS A 45 4.25 8.39 -9.98
CA CYS A 45 5.70 8.43 -9.82
C CYS A 45 6.09 7.85 -8.46
N VAL A 46 7.19 7.10 -8.44
CA VAL A 46 7.85 6.61 -7.22
C VAL A 46 9.18 7.32 -7.02
N SER A 47 9.79 7.16 -5.85
CA SER A 47 11.14 7.68 -5.61
C SER A 47 12.21 6.83 -6.30
N LYS A 48 13.41 7.39 -6.47
CA LYS A 48 14.54 6.74 -7.14
C LYS A 48 14.92 5.37 -6.54
N ASN A 49 14.72 5.21 -5.24
CA ASN A 49 15.14 4.04 -4.47
C ASN A 49 13.99 3.03 -4.25
N GLU A 50 12.82 3.29 -4.82
CA GLU A 50 11.66 2.41 -4.74
C GLU A 50 11.50 1.60 -6.04
N MET A 51 10.80 0.47 -5.92
CA MET A 51 10.45 -0.42 -7.02
C MET A 51 8.99 -0.84 -6.90
N ILE A 52 8.28 -0.79 -8.03
CA ILE A 52 6.91 -1.29 -8.16
C ILE A 52 6.96 -2.79 -8.42
N TYR A 53 6.36 -3.58 -7.53
CA TYR A 53 6.35 -5.03 -7.60
C TYR A 53 5.08 -5.62 -8.20
N HIS A 54 3.98 -4.87 -8.15
CA HIS A 54 2.69 -5.29 -8.68
C HIS A 54 1.85 -4.06 -8.99
N LEU A 55 0.99 -4.17 -10.00
CA LEU A 55 0.00 -3.19 -10.42
C LEU A 55 -1.38 -3.84 -10.31
N PHE A 56 -2.30 -3.16 -9.64
CA PHE A 56 -3.72 -3.48 -9.58
C PHE A 56 -4.47 -2.38 -10.32
N ASP A 57 -5.14 -2.71 -11.41
CA ASP A 57 -5.77 -1.74 -12.33
C ASP A 57 -7.18 -2.16 -12.77
N GLU A 58 -7.80 -3.08 -12.04
CA GLU A 58 -9.15 -3.61 -12.31
C GLU A 58 -10.12 -3.36 -11.14
N PHE A 59 -10.08 -2.18 -10.52
CA PHE A 59 -10.97 -1.86 -9.40
C PHE A 59 -11.42 -0.38 -9.39
N ASP A 60 -12.63 -0.13 -8.91
CA ASP A 60 -13.22 1.20 -8.69
C ASP A 60 -13.67 1.23 -7.24
N PHE A 61 -12.87 1.82 -6.37
CA PHE A 61 -13.09 1.63 -4.93
C PHE A 61 -14.25 2.46 -4.39
N ASN A 62 -14.55 3.59 -5.02
CA ASN A 62 -15.56 4.54 -4.55
C ASN A 62 -16.88 4.44 -5.33
N ASN A 63 -16.93 3.61 -6.38
CA ASN A 63 -18.03 3.43 -7.31
C ASN A 63 -18.40 4.72 -8.07
N ASP A 64 -17.40 5.53 -8.44
CA ASP A 64 -17.61 6.74 -9.25
C ASP A 64 -17.63 6.47 -10.77
N GLY A 65 -17.40 5.21 -11.16
CA GLY A 65 -17.37 4.75 -12.54
C GLY A 65 -16.01 4.93 -13.22
N LEU A 66 -14.99 5.41 -12.49
CA LEU A 66 -13.61 5.51 -12.96
C LEU A 66 -12.77 4.40 -12.35
N ILE A 67 -12.07 3.66 -13.20
CA ILE A 67 -11.13 2.63 -12.75
C ILE A 67 -9.92 3.29 -12.11
N ASP A 68 -9.67 2.90 -10.86
CA ASP A 68 -8.57 3.32 -10.02
C ASP A 68 -7.34 2.44 -10.21
N VAL A 69 -6.22 2.85 -9.63
CA VAL A 69 -4.97 2.09 -9.68
C VAL A 69 -4.39 1.93 -8.29
N ALA A 70 -3.84 0.76 -7.98
CA ALA A 70 -2.99 0.57 -6.82
C ALA A 70 -1.68 -0.10 -7.22
N ILE A 71 -0.64 0.14 -6.44
CA ILE A 71 0.66 -0.47 -6.65
C ILE A 71 1.20 -1.07 -5.36
N LYS A 72 1.82 -2.24 -5.48
CA LYS A 72 2.69 -2.79 -4.44
C LYS A 72 4.07 -2.15 -4.57
N LEU A 73 4.49 -1.43 -3.55
CA LEU A 73 5.72 -0.65 -3.53
C LEU A 73 6.67 -1.18 -2.44
N GLY A 74 7.97 -1.11 -2.69
CA GLY A 74 8.99 -1.37 -1.68
C GLY A 74 10.35 -0.85 -2.12
N ASN A 75 11.38 -1.07 -1.30
CA ASN A 75 12.75 -0.71 -1.64
C ASN A 75 13.24 -1.49 -2.87
N LYS A 76 13.99 -0.81 -3.74
CA LYS A 76 14.65 -1.41 -4.91
C LYS A 76 15.74 -2.40 -4.48
N ASP A 77 16.61 -1.97 -3.57
CA ASP A 77 17.67 -2.79 -3.01
C ASP A 77 17.18 -3.38 -1.68
N ARG A 78 16.37 -4.45 -1.77
CA ARG A 78 15.69 -5.04 -0.61
C ARG A 78 16.67 -5.54 0.45
N LYS A 79 16.29 -5.36 1.72
CA LYS A 79 16.99 -5.88 2.90
C LYS A 79 15.99 -6.47 3.89
N ASN A 80 16.44 -7.45 4.66
CA ASN A 80 15.62 -8.06 5.69
C ASN A 80 15.04 -6.99 6.64
N GLY A 81 13.74 -7.07 6.90
CA GLY A 81 12.99 -6.09 7.68
C GLY A 81 12.40 -4.94 6.86
N ASP A 82 12.61 -4.89 5.54
CA ASP A 82 12.06 -3.82 4.70
C ASP A 82 10.53 -3.82 4.69
N LEU A 83 9.95 -2.62 4.77
CA LEU A 83 8.51 -2.41 4.63
C LEU A 83 8.08 -2.53 3.16
N ARG A 84 6.89 -3.08 2.96
CA ARG A 84 6.17 -3.09 1.69
C ARG A 84 4.86 -2.34 1.88
N LYS A 85 4.41 -1.67 0.83
CA LYS A 85 3.28 -0.75 0.89
C LYS A 85 2.29 -1.02 -0.23
N LEU A 86 1.00 -0.88 0.05
CA LEU A 86 -0.02 -0.72 -0.98
C LEU A 86 -0.32 0.77 -1.10
N CYS A 87 -0.07 1.34 -2.27
CA CYS A 87 -0.39 2.72 -2.57
C CYS A 87 -1.59 2.75 -3.50
N ILE A 88 -2.70 3.35 -3.07
CA ILE A 88 -3.93 3.49 -3.85
C ILE A 88 -4.00 4.89 -4.44
N TYR A 89 -4.32 4.95 -5.73
CA TYR A 89 -4.45 6.16 -6.51
C TYR A 89 -5.85 6.22 -7.09
N GLN A 90 -6.55 7.31 -6.77
CA GLN A 90 -7.87 7.59 -7.32
C GLN A 90 -7.73 8.26 -8.68
N LYS A 91 -8.47 7.76 -9.68
CA LYS A 91 -8.62 8.45 -10.97
C LYS A 91 -9.61 9.61 -10.82
N VAL A 92 -9.27 10.76 -11.38
CA VAL A 92 -10.14 11.95 -11.39
C VAL A 92 -10.60 12.28 -12.81
N ASN A 93 -11.61 13.15 -12.94
CA ASN A 93 -12.31 13.42 -14.21
C ASN A 93 -11.41 13.89 -15.37
N ASP A 94 -10.27 14.52 -15.08
CA ASP A 94 -9.29 14.91 -16.11
C ASP A 94 -8.38 13.76 -16.57
N SER A 95 -8.72 12.52 -16.17
CA SER A 95 -7.97 11.28 -16.41
C SER A 95 -6.60 11.21 -15.73
N THR A 96 -6.27 12.15 -14.84
CA THR A 96 -5.08 12.04 -13.99
C THR A 96 -5.36 11.17 -12.76
N PHE A 97 -4.29 10.73 -12.12
CA PHE A 97 -4.35 9.94 -10.89
C PHE A 97 -3.79 10.72 -9.71
N THR A 98 -4.51 10.68 -8.60
CA THR A 98 -4.09 11.30 -7.33
C THR A 98 -3.92 10.24 -6.27
N LYS A 99 -2.84 10.32 -5.48
CA LYS A 99 -2.63 9.37 -4.39
C LYS A 99 -3.71 9.56 -3.34
N PHE A 100 -4.51 8.51 -3.11
CA PHE A 100 -5.60 8.51 -2.16
C PHE A 100 -5.14 8.03 -0.78
N ARG A 101 -4.51 6.85 -0.71
CA ARG A 101 -4.08 6.25 0.57
C ARG A 101 -2.85 5.37 0.39
N GLU A 102 -2.14 5.14 1.49
CA GLU A 102 -1.01 4.22 1.60
C GLU A 102 -1.22 3.31 2.81
N PHE A 103 -0.95 2.02 2.65
CA PHE A 103 -0.99 1.02 3.71
C PHE A 103 0.35 0.30 3.79
N ASP A 104 1.08 0.50 4.89
CA ASP A 104 2.33 -0.19 5.22
C ASP A 104 2.13 -1.33 6.23
N ASN A 105 0.90 -1.56 6.65
CA ASN A 105 0.50 -2.49 7.69
C ASN A 105 -0.12 -3.80 7.16
N ILE A 106 -0.46 -3.84 5.86
CA ILE A 106 -1.12 -4.98 5.20
C ILE A 106 -0.16 -5.91 4.43
N TYR A 107 1.14 -5.67 4.53
CA TYR A 107 2.16 -6.64 4.11
C TYR A 107 3.01 -7.03 5.33
N PRO A 108 3.45 -8.30 5.46
CA PRO A 108 4.47 -8.63 6.42
C PRO A 108 5.80 -8.00 6.00
N LEU A 109 6.69 -7.75 6.97
CA LEU A 109 8.05 -7.28 6.69
C LEU A 109 8.72 -8.24 5.71
N TRP A 110 9.48 -7.68 4.76
CA TRP A 110 10.18 -8.49 3.79
C TRP A 110 11.39 -9.17 4.42
N PHE A 111 11.49 -10.48 4.20
CA PHE A 111 12.69 -11.27 4.45
C PHE A 111 13.08 -11.98 3.16
N GLU A 112 14.39 -12.13 2.93
CA GLU A 112 14.91 -12.88 1.79
C GLU A 112 14.50 -14.35 1.84
N ASP A 113 14.49 -14.90 3.05
CA ASP A 113 14.01 -16.24 3.34
C ASP A 113 13.22 -16.20 4.65
N TYR A 114 12.00 -16.73 4.63
CA TYR A 114 11.12 -16.83 5.80
C TYR A 114 11.33 -18.14 6.59
N HIS A 115 12.16 -19.07 6.11
CA HIS A 115 12.40 -20.34 6.77
C HIS A 115 12.99 -20.13 8.19
N PRO A 116 12.47 -20.83 9.22
CA PRO A 116 12.88 -20.63 10.62
C PRO A 116 14.38 -20.83 10.87
N ASP A 117 14.98 -21.80 10.18
CA ASP A 117 16.41 -22.12 10.34
C ASP A 117 17.35 -21.03 9.81
N VAL A 118 16.87 -20.12 8.96
CA VAL A 118 17.69 -19.05 8.40
C VAL A 118 17.70 -17.86 9.35
N LYS A 119 18.77 -17.70 10.11
CA LYS A 119 18.88 -16.60 11.08
C LYS A 119 19.28 -15.28 10.42
N VAL A 120 18.67 -14.18 10.86
CA VAL A 120 19.05 -12.82 10.48
C VAL A 120 20.03 -12.26 11.51
N ASN A 121 21.03 -11.52 11.05
CA ASN A 121 22.09 -10.99 11.93
C ASN A 121 21.59 -10.01 13.00
N ASP A 122 20.45 -9.35 12.77
CA ASP A 122 19.83 -8.44 13.74
C ASP A 122 18.89 -9.24 14.66
N PRO A 123 19.15 -9.34 15.98
CA PRO A 123 18.33 -10.13 16.90
C PRO A 123 16.87 -9.67 17.02
N LYS A 124 16.59 -8.37 16.81
CA LYS A 124 15.22 -7.86 16.85
C LYS A 124 14.45 -8.27 15.60
N LEU A 125 15.10 -8.18 14.43
CA LEU A 125 14.50 -8.65 13.18
C LEU A 125 14.34 -10.16 13.17
N ASP A 126 15.28 -10.91 13.76
CA ASP A 126 15.19 -12.36 13.91
C ASP A 126 14.00 -12.76 14.77
N SER A 127 13.81 -12.11 15.92
CA SER A 127 12.63 -12.32 16.76
C SER A 127 11.32 -11.96 16.06
N ILE A 128 11.28 -10.91 15.23
CA ILE A 128 10.09 -10.59 14.43
C ILE A 128 9.85 -11.66 13.36
N LYS A 129 10.92 -12.15 12.72
CA LYS A 129 10.83 -13.20 11.70
C LYS A 129 10.29 -14.51 12.27
N GLU A 130 10.61 -14.85 13.52
CA GLU A 130 10.07 -16.04 14.20
C GLU A 130 8.53 -16.04 14.23
N TYR A 131 7.85 -14.89 14.26
CA TYR A 131 6.39 -14.85 14.12
C TYR A 131 5.89 -15.27 12.72
N TYR A 132 6.76 -15.29 11.71
CA TYR A 132 6.45 -15.69 10.33
C TYR A 132 6.84 -17.15 10.02
N GLU A 133 7.10 -17.95 11.05
CA GLU A 133 7.66 -19.33 11.02
C GLU A 133 7.02 -20.31 10.02
N MET A 134 5.77 -20.08 9.60
CA MET A 134 5.02 -20.94 8.67
C MET A 134 5.31 -20.66 7.18
N GLY A 135 6.19 -19.70 6.89
CA GLY A 135 6.60 -19.30 5.54
C GLY A 135 5.60 -18.33 4.91
N ASP A 136 6.07 -17.10 4.62
CA ASP A 136 5.35 -15.93 4.10
C ASP A 136 3.86 -15.89 4.49
N PRO A 137 3.50 -15.22 5.62
CA PRO A 137 2.15 -15.30 6.20
C PRO A 137 1.07 -14.67 5.31
N LEU A 138 1.48 -13.98 4.24
CA LEU A 138 0.59 -13.44 3.22
C LEU A 138 0.77 -14.23 1.94
N LYS A 139 -0.26 -15.02 1.59
CA LYS A 139 -0.31 -15.75 0.33
C LYS A 139 -0.63 -14.80 -0.83
N ASP A 140 -1.67 -13.98 -0.67
CA ASP A 140 -2.11 -13.09 -1.74
C ASP A 140 -2.86 -11.84 -1.25
N ILE A 141 -2.86 -10.80 -2.08
CA ILE A 141 -3.72 -9.63 -1.95
C ILE A 141 -4.44 -9.39 -3.26
N ASP A 142 -5.77 -9.37 -3.20
CA ASP A 142 -6.62 -9.04 -4.34
C ASP A 142 -7.38 -7.73 -4.09
N LEU A 143 -7.49 -6.92 -5.14
CA LEU A 143 -8.32 -5.73 -5.19
C LEU A 143 -9.41 -5.94 -6.24
N VAL A 144 -10.66 -6.05 -5.80
CA VAL A 144 -11.81 -6.30 -6.68
C VAL A 144 -12.97 -5.42 -6.25
N ASP A 145 -13.58 -4.73 -7.21
CA ASP A 145 -14.62 -3.72 -6.96
C ASP A 145 -14.16 -2.71 -5.89
N ASN A 146 -14.86 -2.63 -4.77
CA ASN A 146 -14.55 -1.78 -3.65
C ASN A 146 -13.86 -2.50 -2.48
N LYS A 147 -13.24 -3.65 -2.73
CA LYS A 147 -12.70 -4.52 -1.68
C LYS A 147 -11.19 -4.68 -1.77
N ILE A 148 -10.58 -4.83 -0.60
CA ILE A 148 -9.22 -5.34 -0.43
C ILE A 148 -9.36 -6.68 0.29
N MET A 149 -8.88 -7.75 -0.35
CA MET A 149 -8.92 -9.12 0.15
C MET A 149 -7.50 -9.57 0.47
N LEU A 150 -7.27 -9.99 1.70
CA LEU A 150 -6.01 -10.59 2.14
C LEU A 150 -6.23 -12.09 2.31
N VAL A 151 -5.43 -12.89 1.61
CA VAL A 151 -5.37 -14.34 1.80
C VAL A 151 -4.15 -14.65 2.64
N LEU A 152 -4.39 -14.99 3.89
CA LEU A 152 -3.36 -15.27 4.89
C LEU A 152 -3.17 -16.77 5.01
N LYS A 153 -1.91 -17.17 5.22
CA LYS A 153 -1.55 -18.58 5.45
C LYS A 153 -1.31 -18.77 6.94
N GLU A 154 -2.11 -19.62 7.57
CA GLU A 154 -1.96 -19.95 8.99
C GLU A 154 -1.07 -21.17 9.19
N ASP A 155 -1.34 -22.24 8.44
CA ASP A 155 -0.55 -23.46 8.47
C ASP A 155 -0.51 -24.11 7.06
N ALA A 156 -0.10 -25.38 6.97
CA ALA A 156 0.00 -26.10 5.70
C ALA A 156 -1.36 -26.41 5.04
N VAL A 157 -2.45 -26.37 5.78
CA VAL A 157 -3.81 -26.77 5.38
C VAL A 157 -4.88 -25.74 5.75
N THR A 158 -4.51 -24.60 6.35
CA THR A 158 -5.42 -23.56 6.80
C THR A 158 -5.08 -22.21 6.16
N GLU A 159 -6.08 -21.58 5.55
CA GLU A 159 -6.00 -20.22 5.00
C GLU A 159 -7.10 -19.33 5.60
N CYS A 160 -6.75 -18.08 5.84
CA CYS A 160 -7.70 -17.08 6.32
C CYS A 160 -7.93 -16.00 5.27
N LEU A 161 -9.19 -15.81 4.89
CA LEU A 161 -9.62 -14.75 4.01
C LEU A 161 -10.14 -13.58 4.85
N ILE A 162 -9.41 -12.47 4.83
CA ILE A 162 -9.82 -11.21 5.45
C ILE A 162 -10.23 -10.25 4.34
N THR A 163 -11.49 -9.81 4.35
CA THR A 163 -12.02 -8.87 3.34
C THR A 163 -12.39 -7.55 3.99
N PHE A 164 -11.79 -6.48 3.49
CA PHE A 164 -12.14 -5.12 3.82
C PHE A 164 -12.92 -4.48 2.68
N THR A 165 -14.02 -3.80 2.97
CA THR A 165 -14.85 -3.11 1.97
C THR A 165 -14.78 -1.60 2.18
N TYR A 166 -14.60 -0.84 1.10
CA TYR A 166 -14.52 0.62 1.17
C TYR A 166 -15.84 1.22 1.64
N SER A 167 -15.74 2.14 2.59
CA SER A 167 -16.85 2.94 3.10
C SER A 167 -16.64 4.40 2.70
N ASN A 168 -17.51 4.93 1.83
CA ASN A 168 -17.54 6.34 1.46
C ASN A 168 -17.70 7.28 2.67
N GLU A 169 -18.42 6.85 3.72
CA GLU A 169 -18.62 7.65 4.94
C GLU A 169 -17.30 7.83 5.73
N LYS A 170 -16.63 6.72 6.04
CA LYS A 170 -15.35 6.70 6.76
C LYS A 170 -14.15 7.07 5.89
N LYS A 171 -14.30 7.07 4.56
CA LYS A 171 -13.23 7.21 3.58
C LYS A 171 -12.08 6.22 3.81
N ASP A 172 -12.45 4.98 4.12
CA ASP A 172 -11.53 3.90 4.48
C ASP A 172 -12.16 2.53 4.19
N TRP A 173 -11.33 1.49 4.14
CA TRP A 173 -11.81 0.11 4.06
C TRP A 173 -12.03 -0.45 5.45
N LEU A 174 -13.21 -1.02 5.67
CA LEU A 174 -13.62 -1.59 6.95
C LEU A 174 -13.71 -3.10 6.84
N LEU A 175 -13.31 -3.82 7.89
CA LEU A 175 -13.39 -5.27 7.94
C LEU A 175 -14.85 -5.70 7.80
N THR A 176 -15.18 -6.46 6.75
CA THR A 176 -16.55 -6.97 6.51
C THR A 176 -16.65 -8.47 6.59
N THR A 177 -15.54 -9.19 6.37
CA THR A 177 -15.55 -10.65 6.39
C THR A 177 -14.21 -11.17 6.86
N TYR A 178 -14.26 -12.19 7.70
CA TYR A 178 -13.11 -12.99 8.11
C TYR A 178 -13.58 -14.44 8.12
N VAL A 179 -13.03 -15.25 7.22
CA VAL A 179 -13.32 -16.69 7.14
C VAL A 179 -12.03 -17.49 7.16
N GLU A 180 -11.96 -18.45 8.08
CA GLU A 180 -10.94 -19.50 8.10
C GLU A 180 -11.41 -20.68 7.25
N TYR A 181 -10.53 -21.14 6.37
CA TYR A 181 -10.72 -22.29 5.49
C TYR A 181 -9.74 -23.38 5.90
N ASN A 182 -10.27 -24.51 6.37
CA ASN A 182 -9.46 -25.69 6.64
C ASN A 182 -9.62 -26.68 5.50
N PHE A 183 -8.58 -26.83 4.66
CA PHE A 183 -8.59 -27.71 3.49
C PHE A 183 -8.50 -29.19 3.86
N HIS A 184 -7.99 -29.54 5.04
CA HIS A 184 -7.94 -30.94 5.47
C HIS A 184 -9.34 -31.51 5.70
N ASN A 185 -10.21 -30.73 6.37
CA ASN A 185 -11.57 -31.13 6.71
C ASN A 185 -12.64 -30.51 5.79
N ASN A 186 -12.23 -29.65 4.85
CA ASN A 186 -13.10 -28.88 3.97
C ASN A 186 -14.17 -28.06 4.73
N THR A 187 -13.75 -27.43 5.83
CA THR A 187 -14.63 -26.61 6.69
C THR A 187 -14.36 -25.12 6.51
N LYS A 188 -15.41 -24.32 6.75
CA LYS A 188 -15.34 -22.86 6.76
C LYS A 188 -15.87 -22.35 8.09
N ASN A 189 -15.01 -21.66 8.85
CA ASN A 189 -15.37 -21.10 10.14
C ASN A 189 -15.36 -19.58 10.04
N PRO A 190 -16.46 -18.88 10.34
CA PRO A 190 -16.41 -17.43 10.53
C PRO A 190 -15.60 -17.14 11.79
N TYR A 191 -14.67 -16.20 11.69
CA TYR A 191 -13.89 -15.72 12.84
C TYR A 191 -14.75 -14.77 13.71
N PRO A 192 -14.39 -14.49 14.99
CA PRO A 192 -15.17 -13.64 15.86
C PRO A 192 -15.64 -12.31 15.23
N THR A 193 -16.93 -12.02 15.42
CA THR A 193 -17.64 -10.89 14.79
C THR A 193 -17.35 -9.53 15.41
N ASP A 194 -16.67 -9.48 16.56
CA ASP A 194 -16.43 -8.26 17.34
C ASP A 194 -15.47 -7.28 16.66
N LYS A 195 -14.72 -7.74 15.66
CA LYS A 195 -13.78 -6.93 14.88
C LYS A 195 -14.37 -6.39 13.57
N ILE A 196 -15.56 -6.84 13.19
CA ILE A 196 -16.26 -6.33 12.01
C ILE A 196 -16.48 -4.82 12.14
N GLY A 197 -16.15 -4.08 11.08
CA GLY A 197 -16.22 -2.62 11.03
C GLY A 197 -14.92 -1.90 11.44
N THR A 198 -13.90 -2.62 11.91
CA THR A 198 -12.57 -2.03 12.17
C THR A 198 -11.91 -1.55 10.88
N SER A 199 -11.18 -0.44 10.94
CA SER A 199 -10.46 0.10 9.80
C SER A 199 -9.30 -0.83 9.40
N ILE A 200 -9.06 -0.96 8.09
CA ILE A 200 -7.87 -1.63 7.56
C ILE A 200 -6.58 -0.96 8.06
N SER A 201 -6.58 0.32 8.40
CA SER A 201 -5.42 1.00 9.00
C SER A 201 -5.11 0.53 10.43
N GLU A 202 -6.06 -0.13 11.09
CA GLU A 202 -5.86 -0.74 12.41
C GLU A 202 -5.36 -2.19 12.32
N PHE A 203 -5.40 -2.79 11.12
CA PHE A 203 -4.86 -4.12 10.86
C PHE A 203 -3.35 -4.16 11.15
N SER A 204 -2.87 -5.29 11.67
CA SER A 204 -1.45 -5.52 11.90
C SER A 204 -1.15 -7.00 11.78
N TYR A 205 -0.21 -7.36 10.90
CA TYR A 205 0.24 -8.76 10.77
C TYR A 205 0.68 -9.36 12.09
N ILE A 206 1.45 -8.62 12.88
CA ILE A 206 1.98 -9.14 14.14
C ILE A 206 0.83 -9.40 15.12
N LYS A 207 -0.15 -8.49 15.22
CA LYS A 207 -1.34 -8.72 16.06
C LYS A 207 -2.16 -9.92 15.57
N TYR A 208 -2.34 -10.04 14.26
CA TYR A 208 -3.03 -11.17 13.65
C TYR A 208 -2.35 -12.50 14.01
N LEU A 209 -1.04 -12.60 13.81
CA LEU A 209 -0.26 -13.82 14.10
C LEU A 209 -0.25 -14.17 15.59
N ASN A 210 -0.42 -13.18 16.47
CA ASN A 210 -0.53 -13.38 17.92
C ASN A 210 -1.97 -13.69 18.38
N GLY A 211 -2.95 -13.75 17.48
CA GLY A 211 -4.37 -13.93 17.84
C GLY A 211 -4.99 -12.72 18.55
N GLU A 212 -4.37 -11.54 18.42
CA GLU A 212 -4.82 -10.28 19.03
C GLU A 212 -5.69 -9.43 18.08
N TYR A 213 -5.68 -9.76 16.78
CA TYR A 213 -6.47 -9.07 15.77
C TYR A 213 -7.87 -9.64 15.66
#